data_AF-A0A965XUB8-F1
#
_entry.id   AF-A0A965XUB8-F1
#
_cell.length_a   1.000
_cell.length_b   1.000
_cell.length_c   1.000
_cell.angle_alpha   90.00
_cell.angle_beta   90.00
_cell.angle_gamma   90.00
#
_symmetry.space_group_name_H-M   'P 1'
#
loop_
_entity.id
_entity.type
_entity.pdbx_description
1 polymer ?
#
loop_
_entity_poly.entity_id
_entity_poly.type
_entity_poly.pdbx_seq_one_letter_code
_entity_poly.pdbx_strand_id
1 'polypeptide(L)'
;MDNGKIKTTPSWDKTKEQLWEEAFEGLEDPASVKRFFLFSRKMLMRSVAAALILLVLTLSGIFIPVRRYDSSIINKTSVYLPDSSMVVLNAGSTLSYNLISWFFNRKVKMDGEAYFEVVPGGSFNVKSNRGEVVVKGTSFNIFDRPESYKVHCITGKVIVKSGGEIAELTKGKLVILVGDVFN
;
A
#
# COMPACT_ATOMS: atom_id res chain seq x y z
N MET A 1 -19.25 41.33 65.22
CA MET A 1 -17.93 40.68 65.15
C MET A 1 -17.57 40.64 63.68
N ASP A 2 -17.28 41.79 63.08
CA ASP A 2 -15.99 42.48 62.87
C ASP A 2 -15.11 41.83 61.79
N ASN A 3 -15.10 42.49 60.62
CA ASN A 3 -14.38 42.11 59.41
C ASN A 3 -13.03 42.84 59.40
N GLY A 4 -12.00 42.20 59.96
CA GLY A 4 -10.63 42.74 60.01
C GLY A 4 -10.01 42.90 58.62
N LYS A 5 -10.01 44.12 58.09
CA LYS A 5 -9.26 44.52 56.89
C LYS A 5 -7.77 44.59 57.23
N ILE A 6 -6.95 43.71 56.66
CA ILE A 6 -5.49 43.79 56.73
C ILE A 6 -5.03 44.90 55.76
N LYS A 7 -4.44 45.98 56.27
CA LYS A 7 -3.74 47.00 55.47
C LYS A 7 -2.26 46.63 55.38
N THR A 8 -1.80 46.18 54.22
CA THR A 8 -0.37 46.04 53.92
C THR A 8 0.08 47.29 53.16
N THR A 9 0.85 48.17 53.80
CA THR A 9 1.60 49.20 53.08
C THR A 9 2.97 48.64 52.72
N PRO A 10 3.37 48.60 51.44
CA PRO A 10 4.73 48.21 51.07
C PRO A 10 5.74 49.22 51.62
N SER A 11 6.78 48.72 52.31
CA SER A 11 7.93 49.51 52.75
C SER A 11 8.90 49.65 51.58
N TRP A 12 9.09 50.88 51.09
CA TRP A 12 9.98 51.19 49.98
C TRP A 12 11.34 51.63 50.53
N ASP A 13 12.25 50.67 50.70
CA ASP A 13 13.57 50.89 51.30
C ASP A 13 14.62 51.41 50.30
N LYS A 14 14.27 51.43 49.00
CA LYS A 14 15.15 51.89 47.90
C LYS A 14 14.63 53.19 47.29
N THR A 15 15.53 54.10 46.94
CA THR A 15 15.15 55.33 46.24
C THR A 15 14.77 55.06 44.80
N LYS A 16 14.01 56.00 44.21
CA LYS A 16 13.53 55.89 42.83
C LYS A 16 14.69 55.67 41.86
N GLU A 17 15.82 56.32 42.08
CA GLU A 17 17.01 56.28 41.24
C GLU A 17 17.68 54.90 41.28
N GLN A 18 17.78 54.28 42.46
CA GLN A 18 18.30 52.92 42.61
C GLN A 18 17.43 51.90 41.88
N LEU A 19 16.11 52.10 41.92
CA LEU A 19 15.15 51.25 41.20
C LEU A 19 15.24 51.46 39.68
N TRP A 20 15.52 52.68 39.21
CA TRP A 20 15.72 52.94 37.79
C TRP A 20 17.03 52.36 37.26
N GLU A 21 18.13 52.45 38.01
CA GLU A 21 19.41 51.86 37.61
C GLU A 21 19.34 50.33 37.57
N GLU A 22 18.80 49.68 38.60
CA GLU A 22 18.64 48.21 38.64
C GLU A 22 17.73 47.71 37.50
N ALA A 23 16.70 48.49 37.14
CA ALA A 23 15.82 48.15 36.03
C ALA A 23 16.47 48.32 34.65
N PHE A 24 17.36 49.31 34.48
CA PHE A 24 18.01 49.59 33.19
C PHE A 24 19.27 48.74 32.95
N GLU A 25 20.00 48.36 34.00
CA GLU A 25 21.17 47.46 33.90
C GLU A 25 20.78 46.10 33.27
N GLY A 26 19.57 45.62 33.59
CA GLY A 26 19.00 44.39 33.00
C GLY A 26 18.52 44.52 31.55
N LEU A 27 18.41 45.74 31.02
CA LEU A 27 17.95 46.02 29.64
C LEU A 27 19.09 46.34 28.68
N GLU A 28 20.30 46.61 29.19
CA GLU A 28 21.51 46.91 28.41
C GLU A 28 22.33 45.66 28.03
N ASP A 29 21.78 44.44 28.11
CA ASP A 29 22.42 43.24 27.54
C ASP A 29 21.97 42.99 26.08
N PRO A 30 22.64 43.53 25.06
CA PRO A 30 22.34 43.25 23.67
C PRO A 30 22.71 41.81 23.25
N ALA A 31 23.21 40.95 24.14
CA ALA A 31 23.87 39.69 23.78
C ALA A 31 22.97 38.44 23.81
N SER A 32 21.63 38.56 23.86
CA SER A 32 20.76 37.36 23.93
C SER A 32 19.63 37.27 22.90
N VAL A 33 19.65 38.05 21.81
CA VAL A 33 18.84 37.70 20.64
C VAL A 33 19.44 36.47 19.99
N LYS A 34 19.05 35.28 20.45
CA LYS A 34 19.35 34.01 19.79
C LYS A 34 18.75 34.09 18.39
N ARG A 35 19.56 34.44 17.40
CA ARG A 35 19.21 34.29 15.99
C ARG A 35 18.98 32.80 15.78
N PHE A 36 17.72 32.36 15.80
CA PHE A 36 17.37 31.04 15.30
C PHE A 36 18.02 30.94 13.94
N PHE A 37 18.85 29.92 13.75
CA PHE A 37 19.61 29.72 12.52
C PHE A 37 18.60 29.66 11.37
N LEU A 38 18.39 30.77 10.68
CA LEU A 38 17.51 30.85 9.53
C LEU A 38 18.13 29.91 8.51
N PHE A 39 17.52 28.74 8.35
CA PHE A 39 17.97 27.71 7.42
C PHE A 39 18.24 28.39 6.08
N SER A 40 19.46 28.24 5.56
CA SER A 40 19.86 28.86 4.30
C SER A 40 18.78 28.61 3.25
N ARG A 41 18.40 29.63 2.46
CA ARG A 41 17.38 29.51 1.40
C ARG A 41 17.62 28.27 0.52
N LYS A 42 18.88 27.90 0.26
CA LYS A 42 19.24 26.69 -0.50
C LYS A 42 18.87 25.40 0.22
N MET A 43 19.04 25.36 1.55
CA MET A 43 18.65 24.23 2.39
C MET A 43 17.13 24.11 2.48
N LEU A 44 16.42 25.23 2.64
CA LEU A 44 14.96 25.28 2.59
C LEU A 44 14.44 24.78 1.23
N MET A 45 15.00 25.26 0.10
CA MET A 45 14.62 24.80 -1.24
C MET A 45 14.86 23.30 -1.45
N ARG A 46 15.98 22.76 -0.96
CA ARG A 46 16.27 21.32 -1.01
C ARG A 46 15.27 20.50 -0.19
N SER A 47 14.93 20.97 1.01
CA SER A 47 13.94 20.33 1.87
C SER A 47 12.54 20.34 1.24
N VAL A 48 12.14 21.47 0.64
CA VAL A 48 10.86 21.58 -0.09
C VAL A 48 10.84 20.63 -1.29
N ALA A 49 11.91 20.60 -2.09
CA ALA A 49 12.01 19.68 -3.23
C ALA A 49 11.90 18.20 -2.79
N ALA A 50 12.60 17.82 -1.72
CA ALA A 50 12.52 16.46 -1.17
C ALA A 50 11.12 16.13 -0.65
N ALA A 51 10.45 17.07 0.04
CA ALA A 51 9.09 16.89 0.52
C ALA A 51 8.08 16.71 -0.62
N LEU A 52 8.23 17.47 -1.71
CA LEU A 52 7.40 17.33 -2.91
C LEU A 52 7.62 15.97 -3.60
N ILE A 53 8.87 15.50 -3.70
CA ILE A 53 9.17 14.17 -4.26
C ILE A 53 8.52 13.09 -3.40
N LEU A 54 8.68 13.15 -2.07
CA LEU A 54 8.05 12.21 -1.16
C LEU A 54 6.52 12.25 -1.26
N LEU A 55 5.93 13.45 -1.37
CA LEU A 55 4.48 13.62 -1.56
C LEU A 55 4.01 12.99 -2.88
N VAL A 56 4.73 13.20 -3.99
CA VAL A 56 4.39 12.59 -5.27
C VAL A 56 4.53 11.07 -5.20
N LEU A 57 5.58 10.56 -4.57
CA LEU A 57 5.78 9.11 -4.40
C LEU A 57 4.67 8.49 -3.54
N THR A 58 4.28 9.13 -2.42
CA THR A 58 3.21 8.63 -1.55
C THR A 58 1.85 8.71 -2.23
N LEU A 59 1.52 9.82 -2.90
CA LEU A 59 0.26 9.98 -3.61
C LEU A 59 0.16 9.05 -4.83
N SER A 60 1.27 8.78 -5.53
CA SER A 60 1.29 7.83 -6.66
C SER A 60 0.95 6.40 -6.24
N GLY A 61 1.31 5.99 -5.02
CA GLY A 61 0.98 4.68 -4.46
C GLY A 61 -0.49 4.52 -4.04
N ILE A 62 -1.19 5.62 -3.73
CA ILE A 62 -2.58 5.61 -3.24
C ILE A 62 -3.58 5.55 -4.41
N PHE A 63 -3.24 6.13 -5.56
CA PHE A 63 -4.12 6.25 -6.73
C PHE A 63 -3.82 5.24 -7.84
N ILE A 64 -3.39 4.02 -7.53
CA ILE A 64 -3.11 3.07 -8.61
C ILE A 64 -4.43 2.50 -9.16
N PRO A 65 -4.81 2.80 -10.42
CA PRO A 65 -6.09 2.38 -10.93
C PRO A 65 -6.09 0.86 -11.17
N VAL A 66 -7.07 0.19 -10.55
CA VAL A 66 -7.31 -1.24 -10.69
C VAL A 66 -8.51 -1.43 -11.61
N ARG A 67 -8.34 -2.28 -12.61
CA ARG A 67 -9.45 -2.74 -13.45
C ARG A 67 -10.02 -4.01 -12.85
N ARG A 68 -11.33 -4.05 -12.68
CA ARG A 68 -12.06 -5.18 -12.09
C ARG A 68 -13.13 -5.67 -13.07
N TYR A 69 -13.28 -6.99 -13.12
CA TYR A 69 -14.30 -7.70 -13.83
C TYR A 69 -14.99 -8.65 -12.85
N ASP A 70 -16.31 -8.70 -12.90
CA ASP A 70 -17.13 -9.56 -12.08
C ASP A 70 -18.07 -10.34 -13.01
N SER A 71 -18.29 -11.61 -12.72
CA SER A 71 -19.32 -12.40 -13.39
C SER A 71 -20.61 -12.37 -12.58
N SER A 72 -21.74 -12.45 -13.29
CA SER A 72 -23.04 -12.61 -12.65
C SER A 72 -23.10 -13.94 -11.89
N ILE A 73 -24.02 -14.06 -10.94
CA ILE A 73 -24.23 -15.27 -10.12
C ILE A 73 -24.64 -16.48 -10.98
N ILE A 74 -25.15 -16.25 -12.18
CA ILE A 74 -25.71 -17.30 -13.05
C ILE A 74 -24.87 -17.53 -14.32
N ASN A 75 -24.20 -16.49 -14.83
CA ASN A 75 -23.57 -16.51 -16.14
C ASN A 75 -22.05 -16.43 -16.05
N LYS A 76 -21.38 -17.03 -17.04
CA LYS A 76 -19.94 -16.87 -17.26
C LYS A 76 -19.66 -15.56 -17.97
N THR A 77 -18.49 -14.97 -17.70
CA THR A 77 -18.02 -13.75 -18.37
C THR A 77 -16.66 -14.00 -18.99
N SER A 78 -16.52 -13.74 -20.29
CA SER A 78 -15.23 -13.79 -20.98
C SER A 78 -14.59 -12.41 -21.01
N VAL A 79 -13.29 -12.36 -20.71
CA VAL A 79 -12.49 -11.14 -20.61
C VAL A 79 -11.20 -11.34 -21.39
N TYR A 80 -10.82 -10.33 -22.18
CA TYR A 80 -9.48 -10.24 -22.76
C TYR A 80 -8.62 -9.28 -21.94
N LEU A 81 -7.43 -9.75 -21.57
CA LEU A 81 -6.43 -8.94 -20.88
C LEU A 81 -5.60 -8.13 -21.89
N PRO A 82 -4.84 -7.10 -21.46
CA PRO A 82 -4.10 -6.25 -22.40
C PRO A 82 -3.03 -6.97 -23.21
N ASP A 83 -2.60 -8.17 -22.80
CA ASP A 83 -1.68 -9.04 -23.53
C ASP A 83 -2.39 -10.00 -24.50
N SER A 84 -3.69 -9.80 -24.73
CA SER A 84 -4.58 -10.68 -25.51
C SER A 84 -4.81 -12.07 -24.91
N SER A 85 -4.37 -12.33 -23.67
CA SER A 85 -4.76 -13.54 -22.94
C SER A 85 -6.26 -13.53 -22.65
N MET A 86 -6.90 -14.68 -22.81
CA MET A 86 -8.33 -14.84 -22.56
C MET A 86 -8.55 -15.42 -21.17
N VAL A 87 -9.53 -14.88 -20.46
CA VAL A 87 -10.01 -15.40 -19.18
C VAL A 87 -11.50 -15.62 -19.26
N VAL A 88 -11.96 -16.81 -18.87
CA VAL A 88 -13.38 -17.12 -18.71
C VAL A 88 -13.67 -17.25 -17.23
N LEU A 89 -14.35 -16.25 -16.67
CA LEU A 89 -14.80 -16.24 -15.28
C LEU A 89 -16.06 -17.09 -15.17
N ASN A 90 -16.06 -18.06 -14.25
CA ASN A 90 -17.27 -18.80 -13.92
C ASN A 90 -18.20 -17.93 -13.08
N ALA A 91 -19.46 -18.33 -12.92
CA ALA A 91 -20.48 -17.53 -12.23
C ALA A 91 -20.11 -17.17 -10.79
N GLY A 92 -20.37 -15.92 -10.37
CA GLY A 92 -20.00 -15.40 -9.04
C GLY A 92 -18.49 -15.40 -8.78
N SER A 93 -17.68 -15.13 -9.80
CA SER A 93 -16.22 -15.03 -9.72
C SER A 93 -15.77 -13.64 -10.12
N THR A 94 -14.59 -13.25 -9.66
CA THR A 94 -14.08 -11.89 -9.85
C THR A 94 -12.62 -11.95 -10.28
N LEU A 95 -12.21 -11.00 -11.10
CA LEU A 95 -10.84 -10.83 -11.53
C LEU A 95 -10.48 -9.35 -11.57
N SER A 96 -9.30 -9.01 -11.09
CA SER A 96 -8.80 -7.66 -11.08
C SER A 96 -7.31 -7.62 -11.40
N TYR A 97 -6.86 -6.52 -11.98
CA TYR A 97 -5.44 -6.26 -12.18
C TYR A 97 -5.16 -4.77 -12.13
N ASN A 98 -3.92 -4.45 -11.82
CA ASN A 98 -3.45 -3.09 -11.68
C ASN A 98 -3.00 -2.55 -13.04
N LEU A 99 -3.58 -1.43 -13.50
CA LEU A 99 -3.31 -0.92 -14.85
C LEU A 99 -1.86 -0.46 -15.04
N ILE A 100 -1.24 0.10 -14.00
CA ILE A 100 0.14 0.61 -14.08
C ILE A 100 1.12 -0.55 -13.94
N SER A 101 0.94 -1.40 -12.92
CA SER A 101 1.86 -2.50 -12.67
C SER A 101 1.81 -3.56 -13.78
N TRP A 102 0.70 -3.68 -14.51
CA TRP A 102 0.53 -4.60 -15.64
C TRP A 102 1.69 -4.55 -16.65
N PHE A 103 2.16 -3.33 -16.97
CA PHE A 103 3.25 -3.12 -17.92
C PHE A 103 4.60 -3.66 -17.43
N PHE A 104 4.76 -3.86 -16.12
CA PHE A 104 5.96 -4.41 -15.50
C PHE A 104 5.79 -5.88 -15.10
N ASN A 105 4.57 -6.27 -14.69
CA ASN A 105 4.21 -7.62 -14.30
C ASN A 105 2.79 -7.98 -14.76
N ARG A 106 2.65 -9.08 -15.48
CA ARG A 106 1.33 -9.64 -15.84
C ARG A 106 0.72 -10.33 -14.61
N LYS A 107 0.32 -9.54 -13.61
CA LYS A 107 -0.27 -10.01 -12.36
C LYS A 107 -1.75 -9.70 -12.31
N VAL A 108 -2.56 -10.73 -12.08
CA VAL A 108 -3.99 -10.62 -11.82
C VAL A 108 -4.30 -11.16 -10.42
N LYS A 109 -5.36 -10.66 -9.80
CA LYS A 109 -5.96 -11.19 -8.58
C LYS A 109 -7.36 -11.70 -8.90
N MET A 110 -7.70 -12.90 -8.47
CA MET A 110 -9.02 -13.49 -8.67
C MET A 110 -9.65 -14.01 -7.38
N ASP A 111 -10.96 -14.20 -7.43
CA ASP A 111 -11.75 -14.91 -6.43
C ASP A 111 -12.83 -15.75 -7.13
N GLY A 112 -13.12 -16.95 -6.63
CA GLY A 112 -14.03 -17.90 -7.28
C GLY A 112 -13.32 -18.83 -8.26
N GLU A 113 -13.87 -19.00 -9.47
CA GLU A 113 -13.34 -19.92 -10.48
C GLU A 113 -13.14 -19.24 -11.83
N ALA A 114 -12.00 -19.53 -12.45
CA ALA A 114 -11.67 -19.00 -13.76
C ALA A 114 -10.80 -19.95 -14.57
N TYR A 115 -11.11 -20.04 -15.86
CA TYR A 115 -10.26 -20.65 -16.87
C TYR A 115 -9.41 -19.57 -17.54
N PHE A 116 -8.13 -19.86 -17.72
CA PHE A 116 -7.14 -18.97 -18.32
C PHE A 116 -6.55 -19.62 -19.56
N GLU A 117 -6.47 -18.85 -20.63
CA GLU A 117 -5.69 -19.16 -21.83
C GLU A 117 -4.68 -18.05 -22.03
N VAL A 118 -3.46 -18.29 -21.53
CA VAL A 118 -2.41 -17.27 -21.45
C VAL A 118 -1.53 -17.31 -22.69
N VAL A 119 -1.39 -16.16 -23.34
CA VAL A 119 -0.49 -15.99 -24.48
C VAL A 119 0.97 -16.21 -24.04
N PRO A 120 1.74 -17.03 -24.78
CA PRO A 120 3.16 -17.23 -24.52
C PRO A 120 3.96 -15.93 -24.40
N GLY A 121 4.82 -15.85 -23.39
CA GLY A 121 5.64 -14.67 -23.13
C GLY A 121 6.35 -14.71 -21.78
N GLY A 122 6.38 -13.56 -21.10
CA GLY A 122 6.98 -13.42 -19.76
C GLY A 122 6.22 -14.18 -18.65
N SER A 123 6.58 -13.95 -17.40
CA SER A 123 5.81 -14.52 -16.28
C SER A 123 4.39 -13.95 -16.26
N PHE A 124 3.41 -14.80 -16.02
CA PHE A 124 2.02 -14.44 -15.76
C PHE A 124 1.62 -15.03 -14.40
N ASN A 125 1.15 -14.18 -13.50
CA ASN A 125 0.90 -14.53 -12.11
C ASN A 125 -0.57 -14.32 -11.76
N VAL A 126 -1.25 -15.39 -11.34
CA VAL A 126 -2.61 -15.34 -10.81
C VAL A 126 -2.55 -15.48 -9.30
N LYS A 127 -2.92 -14.43 -8.58
CA LYS A 127 -3.08 -14.48 -7.13
C LYS A 127 -4.53 -14.79 -6.79
N SER A 128 -4.75 -15.85 -6.02
CA SER A 128 -6.04 -16.15 -5.43
C SER A 128 -5.95 -16.03 -3.90
N ASN A 129 -7.02 -16.39 -3.18
CA ASN A 129 -7.04 -16.30 -1.72
C ASN A 129 -6.09 -17.35 -1.11
N ARG A 130 -6.13 -18.58 -1.61
CA ARG A 130 -5.37 -19.71 -1.07
C ARG A 130 -4.05 -19.99 -1.77
N GLY A 131 -3.78 -19.40 -2.92
CA GLY A 131 -2.55 -19.71 -3.66
C GLY A 131 -2.11 -18.63 -4.64
N GLU A 132 -0.93 -18.85 -5.21
CA GLU A 132 -0.44 -18.10 -6.37
C GLU A 132 -0.03 -19.10 -7.45
N VAL A 133 -0.53 -18.85 -8.67
CA VAL A 133 -0.21 -19.65 -9.85
C VAL A 133 0.67 -18.83 -10.77
N VAL A 134 1.77 -19.43 -11.24
CA VAL A 134 2.76 -18.79 -12.12
C VAL A 134 2.94 -19.61 -13.38
N VAL A 135 2.84 -18.94 -14.53
CA VAL A 135 2.92 -19.56 -15.87
C VAL A 135 3.66 -18.67 -16.87
N LYS A 136 3.95 -19.20 -18.06
CA LYS A 136 4.59 -18.44 -19.17
C LYS A 136 3.85 -18.51 -20.51
N GLY A 137 2.73 -19.21 -20.59
CA GLY A 137 2.02 -19.49 -21.85
C GLY A 137 1.34 -20.85 -21.79
N THR A 138 0.16 -20.88 -21.19
CA THR A 138 -0.50 -22.11 -20.76
C THR A 138 -2.00 -21.91 -20.66
N SER A 139 -2.73 -23.00 -20.85
CA SER A 139 -4.14 -23.10 -20.54
C SER A 139 -4.32 -23.83 -19.22
N PHE A 140 -5.01 -23.22 -18.26
CA PHE A 140 -5.22 -23.80 -16.94
C PHE A 140 -6.53 -23.30 -16.31
N ASN A 141 -7.06 -24.06 -15.35
CA ASN A 141 -8.23 -23.66 -14.56
C ASN A 141 -7.83 -23.51 -13.10
N ILE A 142 -8.32 -22.47 -12.44
CA ILE A 142 -8.23 -22.31 -10.99
C ILE A 142 -9.64 -22.33 -10.42
N PHE A 143 -9.87 -23.19 -9.44
CA PHE A 143 -11.05 -23.21 -8.61
C PHE A 143 -10.63 -22.80 -7.19
N ASP A 144 -11.11 -21.65 -6.72
CA ASP A 144 -10.88 -21.14 -5.37
C ASP A 144 -12.22 -20.76 -4.73
N ARG A 145 -12.95 -21.76 -4.22
CA ARG A 145 -14.22 -21.58 -3.49
C ARG A 145 -14.18 -22.28 -2.13
N PRO A 146 -14.94 -21.85 -1.11
CA PRO A 146 -14.83 -22.36 0.26
C PRO A 146 -14.62 -23.89 0.37
N GLU A 147 -15.38 -24.67 -0.40
CA GLU A 147 -15.30 -26.13 -0.52
C GLU A 147 -13.91 -26.70 -0.82
N SER A 148 -13.16 -26.11 -1.76
CA SER A 148 -11.84 -26.62 -2.16
C SER A 148 -11.04 -25.60 -2.96
N TYR A 149 -9.73 -25.83 -3.01
CA TYR A 149 -8.86 -25.14 -3.95
C TYR A 149 -8.24 -26.16 -4.90
N LYS A 150 -8.39 -25.93 -6.21
CA LYS A 150 -7.89 -26.84 -7.24
C LYS A 150 -7.24 -26.05 -8.37
N VAL A 151 -6.13 -26.56 -8.88
CA VAL A 151 -5.51 -26.03 -10.10
C VAL A 151 -5.34 -27.19 -11.07
N HIS A 152 -5.86 -27.03 -12.28
CA HIS A 152 -5.73 -28.02 -13.34
C HIS A 152 -4.95 -27.42 -14.51
N CYS A 153 -3.86 -28.08 -14.89
CA CYS A 153 -3.05 -27.70 -16.05
C CYS A 153 -3.58 -28.38 -17.31
N ILE A 154 -4.20 -27.62 -18.23
CA ILE A 154 -4.71 -28.16 -19.50
C ILE A 154 -3.58 -28.22 -20.53
N THR A 155 -2.70 -27.22 -20.60
CA THR A 155 -1.55 -27.19 -21.51
C THR A 155 -0.31 -26.57 -20.87
N GLY A 156 0.87 -26.99 -21.34
CA GLY A 156 2.16 -26.47 -20.92
C GLY A 156 2.53 -26.82 -19.48
N LYS A 157 2.98 -25.82 -18.71
CA LYS A 157 3.51 -25.96 -17.34
C LYS A 157 2.96 -24.89 -16.41
N VAL A 158 2.45 -25.32 -15.26
CA VAL A 158 1.87 -24.46 -14.23
C VAL A 158 2.60 -24.67 -12.91
N ILE A 159 3.05 -23.59 -12.29
CA ILE A 159 3.65 -23.63 -10.94
C ILE A 159 2.61 -23.10 -9.96
N VAL A 160 2.28 -23.87 -8.94
CA VAL A 160 1.32 -23.51 -7.89
C VAL A 160 2.08 -23.32 -6.59
N LYS A 161 1.82 -22.23 -5.88
CA LYS A 161 2.43 -21.89 -4.60
C LYS A 161 1.34 -21.66 -3.56
N SER A 162 1.40 -22.36 -2.44
CA SER A 162 0.45 -22.20 -1.32
C SER A 162 1.12 -22.66 -0.03
N GLY A 163 0.86 -22.00 1.09
CA GLY A 163 1.37 -22.43 2.40
C GLY A 163 2.90 -22.55 2.54
N GLY A 164 3.68 -22.03 1.59
CA GLY A 164 5.13 -22.26 1.51
C GLY A 164 5.54 -23.47 0.66
N GLU A 165 4.59 -24.32 0.28
CA GLU A 165 4.79 -25.41 -0.67
C GLU A 165 4.76 -24.89 -2.12
N ILE A 166 5.44 -25.64 -3.00
CA ILE A 166 5.46 -25.38 -4.43
C ILE A 166 5.19 -26.70 -5.17
N ALA A 167 4.16 -26.71 -6.02
CA ALA A 167 3.86 -27.82 -6.91
C ALA A 167 4.06 -27.41 -8.37
N GLU A 168 4.66 -28.29 -9.17
CA GLU A 168 4.77 -28.12 -10.62
C GLU A 168 3.84 -29.09 -11.34
N LEU A 169 2.95 -28.56 -12.18
CA LEU A 169 1.99 -29.31 -12.96
C LEU A 169 2.35 -29.27 -14.44
N THR A 170 2.49 -30.44 -15.03
CA THR A 170 2.53 -30.61 -16.48
C THR A 170 1.13 -30.84 -17.04
N LYS A 171 1.00 -30.78 -18.37
CA LYS A 171 -0.25 -31.05 -19.10
C LYS A 171 -1.04 -32.23 -18.52
N GLY A 172 -2.33 -32.01 -18.27
CA GLY A 172 -3.30 -32.99 -17.77
C GLY A 172 -3.22 -33.27 -16.27
N LYS A 173 -2.26 -32.69 -15.55
CA LYS A 173 -2.15 -32.85 -14.09
C LYS A 173 -2.96 -31.80 -13.36
N LEU A 174 -3.52 -32.20 -12.23
CA LEU A 174 -4.21 -31.32 -11.29
C LEU A 174 -3.57 -31.43 -9.91
N VAL A 175 -3.77 -30.40 -9.09
CA VAL A 175 -3.48 -30.43 -7.66
C VAL A 175 -4.68 -29.94 -6.89
N ILE A 176 -4.91 -30.52 -5.72
CA ILE A 176 -5.95 -30.10 -4.78
C ILE A 176 -5.25 -29.69 -3.49
N LEU A 177 -5.63 -28.55 -2.91
CA LEU A 177 -5.25 -28.26 -1.53
C LEU A 177 -6.26 -28.89 -0.58
N VAL A 178 -5.76 -29.71 0.34
CA VAL A 178 -6.51 -30.24 1.48
C VAL A 178 -5.92 -29.62 2.74
N GLY A 179 -6.61 -28.63 3.30
CA GLY A 179 -6.01 -27.74 4.30
C GLY A 179 -4.95 -26.84 3.65
N ASP A 180 -3.73 -26.88 4.18
CA ASP A 180 -2.57 -26.10 3.70
C ASP A 180 -1.56 -26.93 2.88
N VAL A 181 -1.90 -28.19 2.57
CA VAL A 181 -0.97 -29.15 1.91
C VAL A 181 -1.52 -29.59 0.56
N PHE A 182 -0.63 -29.76 -0.42
CA PHE A 182 -0.98 -30.29 -1.74
C PHE A 182 -1.22 -31.80 -1.73
N ASN A 183 -2.28 -32.24 -2.43
CA ASN A 183 -2.63 -33.64 -2.70
C ASN A 183 -2.89 -33.86 -4.19
#